data_AF-A0A9P0BD42-F1
#
_entry.id   AF-A0A9P0BD42-F1
#
_cell.length_a   1.000
_cell.length_b   1.000
_cell.length_c   1.000
_cell.angle_alpha   90.00
_cell.angle_beta   90.00
_cell.angle_gamma   90.00
#
_symmetry.space_group_name_H-M   'P 1'
#
loop_
_entity.id
_entity.type
_entity.pdbx_description
1 polymer ?
#
loop_
_entity_poly.entity_id
_entity_poly.type
_entity_poly.pdbx_seq_one_letter_code
_entity_poly.pdbx_strand_id
1 'polypeptide(L)'
;MKKLVCCVLFFNVAFSAVSAGYAQEHRSGELNEPCQLYTHCRQNAYVCAKNRTCQCYQGYVVRKFYVPDKFIEKCVGVIDQPCQYDDHCIFDAFCSNKTCKCKENLFQSEDGYSCTTFVPGASTQNKFVGALLVFILLFIRIT
;
A
#
# COMPACT_ATOMS: atom_id res chain seq x y z
N MET A 1 29.03 -34.25 -33.76
CA MET A 1 30.14 -33.69 -32.95
C MET A 1 29.60 -33.23 -31.60
N LYS A 2 30.11 -33.81 -30.50
CA LYS A 2 30.24 -33.36 -29.08
C LYS A 2 29.05 -32.59 -28.44
N LYS A 3 28.19 -33.11 -27.54
CA LYS A 3 28.30 -33.56 -26.12
C LYS A 3 28.96 -32.58 -25.12
N LEU A 4 28.17 -32.09 -24.14
CA LEU A 4 28.30 -32.20 -22.65
C LEU A 4 27.11 -31.40 -22.00
N VAL A 5 26.12 -31.97 -21.28
CA VAL A 5 26.06 -32.53 -19.89
C VAL A 5 26.36 -31.46 -18.82
N CYS A 6 25.63 -31.17 -17.74
CA CYS A 6 24.63 -31.80 -16.83
C CYS A 6 23.78 -30.65 -16.18
N CYS A 7 22.61 -30.81 -15.55
CA CYS A 7 22.25 -31.83 -14.57
C CYS A 7 20.73 -32.06 -14.49
N VAL A 8 20.37 -33.35 -14.54
CA VAL A 8 19.05 -33.94 -14.31
C VAL A 8 19.01 -34.39 -12.85
N LEU A 9 17.90 -34.24 -12.12
CA LEU A 9 17.33 -35.30 -11.27
C LEU A 9 15.80 -35.07 -11.16
N PHE A 10 15.00 -35.71 -12.02
CA PHE A 10 14.28 -36.98 -11.80
C PHE A 10 13.04 -36.88 -10.90
N PHE A 11 11.90 -36.50 -11.49
CA PHE A 11 10.56 -37.01 -11.17
C PHE A 11 9.74 -36.98 -12.47
N ASN A 12 9.73 -38.10 -13.21
CA ASN A 12 8.93 -38.25 -14.43
C ASN A 12 7.58 -38.89 -14.10
N VAL A 13 6.60 -38.06 -13.74
CA VAL A 13 5.19 -38.34 -13.99
C VAL A 13 4.73 -37.24 -14.94
N ALA A 14 4.10 -37.62 -16.05
CA ALA A 14 3.72 -36.74 -17.16
C ALA A 14 3.06 -35.43 -16.69
N PHE A 15 3.80 -34.32 -16.76
CA PHE A 15 3.24 -32.98 -16.68
C PHE A 15 3.38 -32.33 -18.05
N SER A 16 2.28 -32.34 -18.79
CA SER A 16 2.09 -31.47 -19.94
C SER A 16 2.45 -30.04 -19.54
N ALA A 17 3.24 -29.40 -20.37
CA ALA A 17 3.70 -28.03 -20.23
C ALA A 17 2.54 -27.06 -19.93
N VAL A 18 2.45 -26.58 -18.70
CA VAL A 18 1.72 -25.36 -18.37
C VAL A 18 2.76 -24.26 -18.31
N SER A 19 3.06 -23.67 -19.47
CA SER A 19 3.64 -22.33 -19.51
C SER A 19 2.56 -21.38 -18.99
N ALA A 20 2.54 -21.16 -17.68
CA ALA A 20 1.81 -20.09 -17.05
C ALA A 20 2.46 -18.75 -17.45
N GLY A 21 2.24 -18.35 -18.71
CA GLY A 21 2.37 -16.97 -19.09
C GLY A 21 1.34 -16.19 -18.29
N TYR A 22 1.78 -15.40 -17.32
CA TYR A 22 0.96 -14.39 -16.69
C TYR A 22 0.64 -13.33 -17.75
N ALA A 23 -0.35 -13.61 -18.60
CA ALA A 23 -0.98 -12.61 -19.45
C ALA A 23 -1.70 -11.66 -18.49
N GLN A 24 -1.08 -10.50 -18.26
CA GLN A 24 -1.69 -9.42 -17.53
C GLN A 24 -2.87 -8.92 -18.37
N GLU A 25 -4.06 -9.43 -18.07
CA GLU A 25 -5.34 -8.94 -18.56
C GLU A 25 -5.34 -7.42 -18.38
N HIS A 26 -5.27 -6.67 -19.48
CA HIS A 26 -5.41 -5.22 -19.46
C HIS A 26 -6.87 -4.96 -19.07
N ARG A 27 -7.12 -4.79 -17.77
CA ARG A 27 -8.46 -4.59 -17.24
C ARG A 27 -8.90 -3.19 -17.63
N SER A 28 -9.92 -3.09 -18.46
CA SER A 28 -10.50 -1.80 -18.81
C SER A 28 -11.06 -1.09 -17.57
N GLY A 29 -10.97 0.23 -17.54
CA GLY A 29 -11.43 1.09 -16.47
C GLY A 29 -10.41 1.34 -15.36
N GLU A 30 -9.11 1.13 -15.61
CA GLU A 30 -8.03 1.42 -14.66
C GLU A 30 -7.57 2.89 -14.66
N LEU A 31 -6.60 3.23 -13.80
CA LEU A 31 -6.16 4.61 -13.59
C LEU A 31 -5.77 5.28 -14.91
N ASN A 32 -6.28 6.49 -15.13
CA ASN A 32 -6.07 7.31 -16.34
C ASN A 32 -6.67 6.76 -17.63
N GLU A 33 -7.39 5.63 -17.62
CA GLU A 33 -8.12 5.18 -18.80
C GLU A 33 -9.28 6.13 -19.14
N PRO A 34 -9.62 6.30 -20.43
CA PRO A 34 -10.69 7.18 -20.86
C PRO A 34 -12.06 6.65 -20.42
N CYS A 35 -12.92 7.56 -19.99
CA CYS A 35 -14.26 7.23 -19.53
C CYS A 35 -15.28 8.29 -19.97
N GLN A 36 -16.54 7.88 -20.06
CA GLN A 36 -17.68 8.80 -20.29
C GLN A 36 -18.69 8.69 -19.16
N LEU A 37 -18.87 7.47 -18.64
CA LEU A 37 -19.77 7.14 -17.56
C LEU A 37 -18.97 6.52 -16.41
N TYR A 38 -19.51 6.61 -15.20
CA TYR A 38 -18.97 5.93 -14.02
C TYR A 38 -18.77 4.42 -14.25
N THR A 39 -19.68 3.78 -14.98
CA THR A 39 -19.64 2.35 -15.29
C THR A 39 -18.49 1.93 -16.21
N HIS A 40 -17.80 2.88 -16.84
CA HIS A 40 -16.62 2.59 -17.66
C HIS A 40 -15.36 2.40 -16.80
N CYS A 41 -15.40 2.85 -15.54
CA CYS A 41 -14.30 2.67 -14.60
C CYS A 41 -14.50 1.41 -13.76
N ARG A 42 -13.39 0.80 -13.37
CA ARG A 42 -13.39 -0.39 -12.52
C ARG A 42 -14.10 -0.09 -11.20
N GLN A 43 -15.02 -0.96 -10.82
CA GLN A 43 -15.88 -0.74 -9.65
C GLN A 43 -15.08 -0.62 -8.35
N ASN A 44 -15.68 0.03 -7.35
CA ASN A 44 -15.21 0.25 -5.98
C ASN A 44 -14.10 1.28 -5.80
N ALA A 45 -13.05 1.27 -6.62
CA ALA A 45 -11.87 2.11 -6.40
C ALA A 45 -11.76 3.31 -7.35
N TYR A 46 -12.56 3.36 -8.42
CA TYR A 46 -12.42 4.35 -9.48
C TYR A 46 -13.73 5.10 -9.77
N VAL A 47 -13.59 6.32 -10.25
CA VAL A 47 -14.69 7.17 -10.73
C VAL A 47 -14.27 7.89 -12.00
N CYS A 48 -15.24 8.12 -12.89
CA CYS A 48 -14.99 8.92 -14.08
C CYS A 48 -14.92 10.41 -13.69
N ALA A 49 -13.71 10.99 -13.75
CA ALA A 49 -13.47 12.38 -13.37
C ALA A 49 -13.83 13.36 -14.50
N LYS A 50 -13.82 14.67 -14.17
CA LYS A 50 -14.21 15.74 -15.12
C LYS A 50 -13.35 15.80 -16.38
N ASN A 51 -12.10 15.35 -16.29
CA ASN A 51 -11.18 15.24 -17.42
C ASN A 51 -11.45 14.03 -18.32
N ARG A 52 -12.56 13.30 -18.11
CA ARG A 52 -12.95 12.09 -18.84
C ARG A 52 -11.93 10.96 -18.71
N THR A 53 -11.25 10.86 -17.57
CA THR A 53 -10.41 9.70 -17.23
C THR A 53 -10.82 9.10 -15.88
N CYS A 54 -10.56 7.81 -15.72
CA CYS A 54 -10.77 7.12 -14.46
C CYS A 54 -9.73 7.59 -13.43
N GLN A 55 -10.21 8.05 -12.28
CA GLN A 55 -9.40 8.47 -11.14
C GLN A 55 -9.84 7.76 -9.86
N CYS A 56 -9.00 7.81 -8.83
CA CYS A 56 -9.34 7.18 -7.55
C CYS A 56 -10.58 7.81 -6.93
N TYR A 57 -11.47 6.96 -6.44
CA TYR A 57 -12.63 7.39 -5.65
C TYR A 57 -12.18 7.96 -4.30
N GLN A 58 -13.06 8.69 -3.62
CA GLN A 58 -12.75 9.23 -2.30
C GLN A 58 -12.37 8.11 -1.32
N GLY A 59 -11.27 8.31 -0.56
CA GLY A 59 -10.70 7.27 0.31
C GLY A 59 -9.76 6.30 -0.40
N TYR A 60 -9.61 6.38 -1.72
CA TYR A 60 -8.64 5.58 -2.47
C TYR A 60 -7.45 6.46 -2.88
N VAL A 61 -6.25 5.88 -2.86
CA VAL A 61 -5.00 6.54 -3.23
C VAL A 61 -4.25 5.80 -4.31
N VAL A 62 -3.54 6.57 -5.14
CA VAL A 62 -2.63 6.01 -6.15
C VAL A 62 -1.42 5.42 -5.44
N ARG A 63 -1.15 4.14 -5.68
CA ARG A 63 0.08 3.46 -5.25
C ARG A 63 0.76 2.78 -6.42
N LYS A 64 2.10 2.80 -6.38
CA LYS A 64 2.97 2.13 -7.35
C LYS A 64 3.26 0.71 -6.88
N PHE A 65 2.99 -0.25 -7.74
CA PHE A 65 3.29 -1.66 -7.54
C PHE A 65 4.39 -2.08 -8.51
N TYR A 66 5.37 -2.80 -7.98
CA TYR A 66 6.44 -3.37 -8.77
C TYR A 66 5.99 -4.74 -9.26
N VAL A 67 5.85 -4.88 -10.57
CA VAL A 67 5.68 -6.16 -11.25
C VAL A 67 6.96 -6.40 -12.04
N PRO A 68 7.39 -7.66 -12.27
CA PRO A 68 8.54 -7.91 -13.13
C PRO A 68 8.43 -7.07 -14.41
N ASP A 69 9.48 -6.30 -14.69
CA ASP A 69 9.66 -5.47 -15.88
C ASP A 69 8.80 -4.20 -16.01
N LYS A 70 7.95 -3.84 -15.03
CA LYS A 70 7.19 -2.57 -15.07
C LYS A 70 6.66 -2.07 -13.73
N PHE A 71 6.45 -0.76 -13.67
CA PHE A 71 5.68 -0.11 -12.62
C PHE A 71 4.21 0.01 -13.04
N ILE A 72 3.31 -0.38 -12.14
CA ILE A 72 1.88 -0.21 -12.32
C ILE A 72 1.36 0.71 -11.23
N GLU A 73 0.59 1.72 -11.62
CA GLU A 73 -0.15 2.56 -10.69
C GLU A 73 -1.60 2.09 -10.61
N LYS A 74 -2.10 1.84 -9.40
CA LYS A 74 -3.52 1.53 -9.17
C LYS A 74 -4.06 2.26 -7.95
N CYS A 75 -5.36 2.46 -7.94
CA CYS A 75 -6.07 2.98 -6.78
C CYS A 75 -6.27 1.88 -5.74
N VAL A 76 -5.85 2.14 -4.51
CA VAL A 76 -6.04 1.25 -3.36
C VAL A 76 -6.70 2.00 -2.21
N GLY A 77 -7.54 1.30 -1.45
CA GLY A 77 -8.26 1.83 -0.32
C GLY A 77 -7.33 2.09 0.86
N VAL A 78 -7.52 3.23 1.52
CA VAL A 78 -6.94 3.50 2.83
C VAL A 78 -7.62 2.66 3.91
N ILE A 79 -7.17 2.74 5.16
CA ILE A 79 -7.78 2.00 6.27
C ILE A 79 -9.27 2.34 6.38
N ASP A 80 -10.07 1.32 6.72
CA ASP A 80 -11.54 1.32 6.79
C ASP A 80 -12.28 1.45 5.44
N GLN A 81 -11.58 1.54 4.32
CA GLN A 81 -12.24 1.56 3.01
C GLN A 81 -12.68 0.17 2.55
N PRO A 82 -13.74 0.10 1.72
CA PRO A 82 -14.21 -1.16 1.16
C PRO A 82 -13.14 -1.86 0.32
N CYS A 83 -13.00 -3.17 0.54
CA CYS A 83 -12.07 -4.02 -0.19
C CYS A 83 -12.69 -5.38 -0.54
N GLN A 84 -12.08 -6.03 -1.54
CA GLN A 84 -12.46 -7.39 -1.95
C GLN A 84 -11.30 -8.38 -1.75
N TYR A 85 -10.08 -7.91 -1.98
CA TYR A 85 -8.83 -8.66 -1.87
C TYR A 85 -7.78 -7.78 -1.18
N ASP A 86 -6.73 -8.41 -0.64
CA ASP A 86 -5.66 -7.69 0.07
C ASP A 86 -4.94 -6.66 -0.80
N ASP A 87 -4.82 -6.95 -2.10
CA ASP A 87 -4.18 -6.07 -3.06
C ASP A 87 -5.02 -4.81 -3.39
N HIS A 88 -6.23 -4.70 -2.83
CA HIS A 88 -7.04 -3.49 -2.89
C HIS A 88 -6.71 -2.50 -1.77
N CYS A 89 -5.86 -2.87 -0.80
CA CYS A 89 -5.49 -2.02 0.32
C CYS A 89 -4.10 -1.40 0.15
N ILE A 90 -3.82 -0.33 0.88
CA ILE A 90 -2.48 0.27 0.98
C ILE A 90 -1.43 -0.74 1.45
N PHE A 91 -0.14 -0.39 1.27
CA PHE A 91 0.96 -1.20 1.79
C PHE A 91 0.79 -1.46 3.29
N ASP A 92 1.14 -2.69 3.67
CA ASP A 92 1.05 -3.18 5.04
C ASP A 92 -0.36 -3.20 5.65
N ALA A 93 -1.38 -3.11 4.80
CA ALA A 93 -2.76 -3.44 5.11
C ALA A 93 -3.20 -4.75 4.42
N PHE A 94 -4.34 -5.28 4.85
CA PHE A 94 -5.01 -6.44 4.29
C PHE A 94 -6.53 -6.25 4.32
N CYS A 95 -7.26 -7.05 3.57
CA CYS A 95 -8.71 -6.97 3.49
C CYS A 95 -9.37 -7.87 4.53
N SER A 96 -9.99 -7.26 5.55
CA SER A 96 -10.69 -7.97 6.62
C SER A 96 -12.15 -7.54 6.68
N ASN A 97 -13.08 -8.50 6.62
CA ASN A 97 -14.53 -8.24 6.63
C ASN A 97 -14.97 -7.16 5.61
N LYS A 98 -14.40 -7.19 4.39
CA LYS A 98 -14.64 -6.20 3.33
C LYS A 98 -14.15 -4.78 3.65
N THR A 99 -13.28 -4.61 4.65
CA THR A 99 -12.64 -3.34 4.99
C THR A 99 -11.12 -3.47 5.10
N CYS A 100 -10.37 -2.48 4.64
CA CYS A 100 -8.93 -2.47 4.79
C CYS A 100 -8.52 -2.27 6.25
N LYS A 101 -7.61 -3.11 6.75
CA LYS A 101 -7.05 -3.06 8.12
C LYS A 101 -5.53 -3.20 8.08
N CYS A 102 -4.83 -2.59 9.04
CA CYS A 102 -3.38 -2.78 9.17
C CYS A 102 -3.05 -4.22 9.54
N LYS A 103 -1.96 -4.76 8.97
CA LYS A 103 -1.42 -6.07 9.35
C LYS A 103 -1.02 -6.10 10.83
N GLU A 104 -0.83 -7.31 11.35
CA GLU A 104 -0.45 -7.54 12.74
C GLU A 104 0.75 -6.68 13.17
N ASN A 105 0.71 -6.16 14.40
CA ASN A 105 1.74 -5.30 15.00
C ASN A 105 1.94 -3.93 14.33
N LEU A 106 1.03 -3.52 13.44
CA LEU A 106 1.01 -2.18 12.86
C LEU A 106 -0.24 -1.42 13.28
N PHE A 107 -0.07 -0.12 13.41
CA PHE A 107 -1.11 0.83 13.79
C PHE A 107 -1.41 1.77 12.63
N GLN A 108 -2.67 2.12 12.50
CA GLN A 108 -3.14 3.12 11.55
C GLN A 108 -2.53 4.48 11.89
N SER A 109 -1.96 5.18 10.90
CA SER A 109 -1.54 6.57 11.05
C SER A 109 -2.74 7.49 11.26
N GLU A 110 -2.53 8.67 11.86
CA GLU A 110 -3.60 9.63 12.15
C GLU A 110 -4.41 10.03 10.89
N ASP A 111 -3.75 10.08 9.74
CA ASP A 111 -4.34 10.39 8.44
C ASP A 111 -4.98 9.16 7.76
N GLY A 112 -4.73 7.95 8.27
CA GLY A 112 -5.24 6.68 7.73
C GLY A 112 -4.55 6.18 6.45
N TYR A 113 -3.55 6.91 5.93
CA TYR A 113 -2.90 6.61 4.64
C TYR A 113 -1.71 5.65 4.74
N SER A 114 -1.35 5.23 5.96
CA SER A 114 -0.24 4.31 6.22
C SER A 114 -0.48 3.44 7.46
N CYS A 115 0.22 2.31 7.51
CA CYS A 115 0.35 1.47 8.68
C CYS A 115 1.79 1.57 9.18
N THR A 116 1.97 1.91 10.46
CA THR A 116 3.30 2.11 11.05
C THR A 116 3.43 1.35 12.35
N THR A 117 4.66 1.10 12.81
CA THR A 117 4.93 0.48 14.10
C THR A 117 4.74 1.45 15.28
N PHE A 118 4.53 2.74 15.02
CA PHE A 118 4.40 3.77 16.05
C PHE A 118 2.94 3.99 16.42
N VAL A 119 2.65 4.02 17.73
CA VAL A 119 1.34 4.41 18.26
C VAL A 119 1.31 5.94 18.38
N PRO A 120 0.53 6.67 17.56
CA PRO A 120 0.37 8.10 17.74
C PRO A 120 -0.37 8.33 19.07
N GLY A 121 0.36 8.73 20.10
CA GLY A 121 -0.19 8.88 21.45
C GLY A 121 0.83 8.83 22.58
N ALA A 122 2.04 8.29 22.34
CA ALA A 122 3.16 8.43 23.27
C ALA A 122 3.81 9.82 23.11
N SER A 123 3.07 10.88 23.44
CA SER A 123 3.66 12.19 23.66
C SER A 123 4.49 12.11 24.94
N THR A 124 5.79 11.81 24.81
CA THR A 124 6.76 12.08 25.86
C THR A 124 6.80 13.60 26.04
N GLN A 125 5.98 14.13 26.95
CA GLN A 125 6.09 15.51 27.38
C GLN A 125 7.49 15.70 27.96
N ASN A 126 8.39 16.32 27.19
CA ASN A 126 9.66 16.84 27.67
C ASN A 126 9.38 17.96 28.69
N LYS A 127 9.11 17.59 29.94
CA LYS A 127 9.01 18.51 31.09
C LYS A 127 10.39 19.00 31.58
N PHE A 128 11.42 18.95 30.74
CA PHE A 128 12.82 19.12 31.17
C PHE A 128 13.42 20.50 30.86
N VAL A 129 12.60 21.54 30.62
CA VAL A 129 13.11 22.90 30.36
C VAL A 129 12.87 23.86 31.55
N GLY A 130 11.96 23.53 32.47
CA GLY A 130 11.63 24.40 33.60
C GLY A 130 12.65 24.42 34.74
N ALA A 131 13.37 23.30 34.97
CA ALA A 131 14.29 23.19 36.10
C ALA A 131 15.57 24.00 35.91
N LEU A 132 16.08 24.12 34.68
CA LEU A 132 17.37 24.78 34.41
C LEU A 132 17.33 26.30 34.66
N LEU A 133 16.20 26.96 34.38
CA LEU A 133 16.02 28.39 34.61
C LEU A 133 15.94 28.75 36.11
N VAL A 134 15.39 27.88 36.95
CA VAL A 134 15.34 28.10 38.40
C VAL A 134 16.73 28.02 39.02
N PHE A 135 17.56 27.06 38.58
CA PHE A 135 18.95 26.97 39.05
C PHE A 135 19.77 28.21 38.66
N ILE A 136 19.66 28.70 37.42
CA ILE A 136 20.38 29.91 36.98
C ILE A 136 19.99 31.13 37.81
N LEU A 137 18.69 31.32 38.09
CA LEU A 137 18.23 32.44 38.91
C LEU A 137 18.69 32.36 40.38
N LEU A 138 18.85 31.16 40.93
CA LEU A 138 19.40 30.98 42.28
C LEU A 138 20.91 31.29 42.35
N PHE A 139 21.68 30.93 41.33
CA PHE A 139 23.12 31.24 41.29
C PHE A 139 23.40 32.76 41.17
N ILE A 140 22.59 33.50 40.41
CA ILE A 140 22.75 34.96 40.26
C ILE A 140 22.49 35.70 41.59
N ARG A 141 21.70 35.15 42.51
CA ARG A 141 21.43 35.78 43.83
C ARG A 141 22.50 35.52 44.89
N ILE A 142 23.42 34.58 44.66
CA ILE A 142 24.43 34.16 45.65
C ILE A 142 25.81 34.80 45.37
N THR A 143 25.96 35.52 44.25
CA THR A 143 27.18 36.29 43.92
C THR A 143 26.91 37.78 44.11
#